data_AF-A0AAC9CYA0-F1
#
_entry.id   AF-A0AAC9CYA0-F1
#
_cell.length_a   1.000
_cell.length_b   1.000
_cell.length_c   1.000
_cell.angle_alpha   90.00
_cell.angle_beta   90.00
_cell.angle_gamma   90.00
#
_symmetry.space_group_name_H-M   'P 1'
#
loop_
_entity.id
_entity.type
_entity.pdbx_description
1 polymer ?
#
loop_
_entity_poly.entity_id
_entity_poly.type
_entity_poly.pdbx_seq_one_letter_code
_entity_poly.pdbx_strand_id
1 'polypeptide(L)'
;MKKIITLCFIMLPCLFMQAQTYKEWVHKADSCYTAKNYKLSVSYYDKAFKIEQKSWSDLYNASCSASMAGQHKKAFKWLNLSIDNGYENMAHIKIDEDLKHLHSEKQWNKTIEKLQKKLDVIGANYDKALEKQLAEIYTEDQEIRGEFMNVYRATKPDKKKIDSIGKIMERKDSINLIKVMKILDERGWLGKNVVGTQGNQTLFLVIQHADLQYQQKYLPMMREAVKNGNANPGNLAYLEDRVALREGKKQIYGSQSSKNKKTGKICIAPMIDPDNVDKRRAEVGLGTMAEYATKLNIEWNLEEYKKELAETEKLENTKP
;
A
#
# COMPACT_ATOMS: atom_id res chain seq x y z
N MET A 1 40.30 -67.43 10.31
CA MET A 1 39.42 -66.77 9.32
C MET A 1 38.66 -65.64 10.03
N LYS A 2 38.97 -64.38 9.73
CA LYS A 2 38.40 -63.20 10.41
C LYS A 2 36.97 -62.95 9.91
N LYS A 3 36.00 -62.86 10.82
CA LYS A 3 34.60 -62.50 10.54
C LYS A 3 34.51 -61.00 10.31
N ILE A 4 34.00 -60.60 9.13
CA ILE A 4 33.67 -59.20 8.81
C ILE A 4 32.21 -59.00 9.22
N ILE A 5 31.96 -58.05 10.13
CA ILE A 5 30.62 -57.58 10.49
C ILE A 5 30.39 -56.30 9.70
N THR A 6 29.47 -56.34 8.74
CA THR A 6 29.04 -55.16 7.97
C THR A 6 27.95 -54.43 8.76
N LEU A 7 28.25 -53.20 9.21
CA LEU A 7 27.29 -52.32 9.88
C LEU A 7 26.59 -51.44 8.82
N CYS A 8 25.33 -51.72 8.51
CA CYS A 8 24.51 -50.85 7.67
C CYS A 8 23.99 -49.66 8.48
N PHE A 9 24.46 -48.45 8.16
CA PHE A 9 23.90 -47.20 8.64
C PHE A 9 22.66 -46.84 7.82
N ILE A 10 21.48 -46.93 8.42
CA ILE A 10 20.23 -46.45 7.83
C ILE A 10 20.16 -44.93 8.10
N MET A 11 20.40 -44.13 7.07
CA MET A 11 20.15 -42.69 7.10
C MET A 11 18.64 -42.44 7.01
N LEU A 12 18.04 -41.98 8.12
CA LEU A 12 16.65 -41.52 8.17
C LEU A 12 16.56 -40.14 7.47
N PRO A 13 15.72 -39.95 6.44
CA PRO A 13 15.51 -38.62 5.88
C PRO A 13 14.69 -37.77 6.83
N CYS A 14 15.31 -36.79 7.49
CA CYS A 14 14.61 -35.70 8.16
C CYS A 14 13.86 -34.88 7.09
N LEU A 15 12.56 -35.13 6.95
CA LEU A 15 11.66 -34.24 6.24
C LEU A 15 11.55 -32.94 7.05
N PHE A 16 12.19 -31.87 6.57
CA PHE A 16 11.96 -30.53 7.09
C PHE A 16 10.51 -30.13 6.75
N MET A 17 9.59 -30.23 7.72
CA MET A 17 8.32 -29.51 7.64
C MET A 17 8.63 -28.01 7.68
N GLN A 18 8.55 -27.34 6.53
CA GLN A 18 8.55 -25.88 6.52
C GLN A 18 7.29 -25.40 7.26
N ALA A 19 7.48 -24.75 8.40
CA ALA A 19 6.39 -24.12 9.12
C ALA A 19 5.82 -22.99 8.26
N GLN A 20 4.54 -23.12 7.89
CA GLN A 20 3.83 -22.15 7.08
C GLN A 20 3.81 -20.79 7.80
N THR A 21 4.24 -19.73 7.14
CA THR A 21 4.38 -18.40 7.76
C THR A 21 3.03 -17.68 7.90
N TYR A 22 2.97 -16.64 8.75
CA TYR A 22 1.80 -15.75 8.86
C TYR A 22 1.33 -15.25 7.50
N LYS A 23 2.25 -14.70 6.70
CA LYS A 23 1.96 -14.13 5.38
C LYS A 23 1.42 -15.16 4.39
N GLU A 24 1.94 -16.39 4.42
CA GLU A 24 1.42 -17.47 3.57
C GLU A 24 -0.03 -17.83 3.90
N TRP A 25 -0.41 -17.83 5.18
CA TRP A 25 -1.80 -18.06 5.58
C TRP A 25 -2.71 -16.91 5.16
N VAL A 26 -2.27 -15.66 5.35
CA VAL A 26 -3.01 -14.47 4.88
C VAL A 26 -3.22 -14.53 3.36
N HIS A 27 -2.15 -14.80 2.59
CA HIS A 27 -2.24 -14.90 1.13
C HIS A 27 -3.24 -15.97 0.66
N LYS A 28 -3.25 -17.15 1.30
CA LYS A 28 -4.25 -18.19 1.04
C LYS A 28 -5.67 -17.73 1.39
N ALA A 29 -5.82 -16.98 2.48
CA ALA A 29 -7.12 -16.44 2.89
C ALA A 29 -7.65 -15.43 1.87
N ASP A 30 -6.80 -14.50 1.41
CA ASP A 30 -7.13 -13.48 0.41
C ASP A 30 -7.49 -14.11 -0.95
N SER A 31 -6.74 -15.14 -1.35
CA SER A 31 -7.02 -15.91 -2.57
C SER A 31 -8.38 -16.60 -2.49
N CYS A 32 -8.72 -17.20 -1.34
CA CYS A 32 -10.02 -17.82 -1.13
C CYS A 32 -11.16 -16.80 -1.10
N TYR A 33 -10.93 -15.63 -0.52
CA TYR A 33 -11.89 -14.53 -0.53
C TYR A 33 -12.17 -14.07 -1.97
N THR A 34 -11.13 -13.89 -2.78
CA THR A 34 -11.25 -13.51 -4.20
C THR A 34 -12.03 -14.56 -5.00
N ALA A 35 -11.84 -15.85 -4.68
CA ALA A 35 -12.60 -16.96 -5.25
C ALA A 35 -14.02 -17.11 -4.66
N LYS A 36 -14.48 -16.15 -3.82
CA LYS A 36 -15.77 -16.15 -3.09
C LYS A 36 -15.97 -17.35 -2.16
N ASN A 37 -14.89 -18.04 -1.80
CA ASN A 37 -14.90 -19.13 -0.82
C ASN A 37 -14.64 -18.58 0.59
N TYR A 38 -15.61 -17.82 1.10
CA TYR A 38 -15.47 -17.08 2.35
C TYR A 38 -15.24 -17.98 3.57
N LYS A 39 -15.89 -19.14 3.65
CA LYS A 39 -15.67 -20.10 4.76
C LYS A 39 -14.24 -20.61 4.82
N LEU A 40 -13.65 -20.93 3.65
CA LEU A 40 -12.27 -21.36 3.58
C LEU A 40 -11.31 -20.20 3.87
N SER A 41 -11.60 -19.00 3.35
CA SER A 41 -10.87 -17.77 3.68
C SER A 41 -10.78 -17.56 5.20
N VAL A 42 -11.91 -17.60 5.90
CA VAL A 42 -11.96 -17.52 7.37
C VAL A 42 -11.07 -18.57 8.04
N SER A 43 -11.06 -19.82 7.54
CA SER A 43 -10.23 -20.87 8.13
C SER A 43 -8.73 -20.62 7.98
N TYR A 44 -8.30 -19.95 6.91
CA TYR A 44 -6.91 -19.58 6.71
C TYR A 44 -6.53 -18.37 7.55
N TYR A 45 -7.40 -17.37 7.71
CA TYR A 45 -7.21 -16.30 8.69
C TYR A 45 -7.14 -16.84 10.13
N ASP A 46 -7.97 -17.84 10.50
CA ASP A 46 -7.85 -18.51 11.80
C ASP A 46 -6.46 -19.12 12.01
N LYS A 47 -5.83 -19.65 10.95
CA LYS A 47 -4.44 -20.17 11.02
C LYS A 47 -3.42 -19.05 11.13
N ALA A 48 -3.56 -17.98 10.34
CA ALA A 48 -2.70 -16.81 10.41
C ALA A 48 -2.72 -16.20 11.84
N PHE A 49 -3.90 -16.02 12.39
CA PHE A 49 -4.10 -15.36 13.69
C PHE A 49 -3.74 -16.22 14.91
N LYS A 50 -3.42 -17.51 14.72
CA LYS A 50 -2.71 -18.30 15.75
C LYS A 50 -1.24 -17.91 15.88
N ILE A 51 -0.66 -17.30 14.85
CA ILE A 51 0.74 -16.84 14.84
C ILE A 51 0.81 -15.42 15.41
N GLU A 52 0.05 -14.47 14.84
CA GLU A 52 -0.05 -13.10 15.37
C GLU A 52 -1.32 -12.37 14.96
N GLN A 53 -1.69 -11.31 15.68
CA GLN A 53 -2.93 -10.52 15.47
C GLN A 53 -2.66 -9.01 15.56
N LYS A 54 -1.63 -8.52 14.85
CA LYS A 54 -1.18 -7.11 14.92
C LYS A 54 -1.65 -6.25 13.75
N SER A 55 -1.85 -6.86 12.60
CA SER A 55 -2.22 -6.14 11.37
C SER A 55 -3.70 -5.77 11.40
N TRP A 56 -4.01 -4.49 11.60
CA TRP A 56 -5.39 -4.01 11.55
C TRP A 56 -6.05 -4.31 10.20
N SER A 57 -5.29 -4.27 9.10
CA SER A 57 -5.82 -4.51 7.75
C SER A 57 -6.17 -5.97 7.56
N ASP A 58 -5.34 -6.90 8.01
CA ASP A 58 -5.63 -8.33 7.88
C ASP A 58 -6.81 -8.72 8.79
N LEU A 59 -6.87 -8.13 10.00
CA LEU A 59 -8.02 -8.29 10.91
C LEU A 59 -9.32 -7.74 10.31
N TYR A 60 -9.26 -6.61 9.60
CA TYR A 60 -10.40 -6.03 8.91
C TYR A 60 -10.86 -6.95 7.77
N ASN A 61 -9.95 -7.36 6.88
CA ASN A 61 -10.27 -8.26 5.77
C ASN A 61 -10.84 -9.60 6.26
N ALA A 62 -10.29 -10.15 7.35
CA ALA A 62 -10.82 -11.35 7.97
C ALA A 62 -12.23 -11.15 8.51
N SER A 63 -12.54 -9.96 9.06
CA SER A 63 -13.90 -9.62 9.49
C SER A 63 -14.89 -9.57 8.32
N CYS A 64 -14.47 -9.06 7.16
CA CYS A 64 -15.24 -9.08 5.92
C CYS A 64 -15.49 -10.53 5.45
N SER A 65 -14.45 -11.37 5.39
CA SER A 65 -14.60 -12.81 5.08
C SER A 65 -15.56 -13.51 6.05
N ALA A 66 -15.49 -13.20 7.35
CA ALA A 66 -16.38 -13.78 8.35
C ALA A 66 -17.83 -13.30 8.21
N SER A 67 -18.04 -12.02 7.90
CA SER A 67 -19.36 -11.46 7.61
C SER A 67 -19.98 -12.14 6.40
N MET A 68 -19.24 -12.22 5.28
CA MET A 68 -19.68 -12.88 4.05
C MET A 68 -19.89 -14.40 4.21
N ALA A 69 -19.24 -15.02 5.19
CA ALA A 69 -19.46 -16.42 5.55
C ALA A 69 -20.63 -16.65 6.53
N GLY A 70 -21.36 -15.59 6.95
CA GLY A 70 -22.42 -15.66 7.95
C GLY A 70 -21.93 -15.90 9.39
N GLN A 71 -20.63 -15.73 9.65
CA GLN A 71 -20.01 -15.95 10.97
C GLN A 71 -19.99 -14.65 11.80
N HIS A 72 -21.15 -14.04 12.05
CA HIS A 72 -21.27 -12.66 12.58
C HIS A 72 -20.52 -12.45 13.91
N LYS A 73 -20.59 -13.41 14.85
CA LYS A 73 -19.84 -13.33 16.13
C LYS A 73 -18.33 -13.22 15.91
N LYS A 74 -17.79 -13.98 14.95
CA LYS A 74 -16.38 -13.97 14.61
C LYS A 74 -16.02 -12.68 13.86
N ALA A 75 -16.88 -12.24 12.94
CA ALA A 75 -16.73 -10.98 12.23
C ALA A 75 -16.59 -9.80 13.22
N PHE A 76 -17.50 -9.66 14.19
CA PHE A 76 -17.39 -8.62 15.22
C PHE A 76 -16.14 -8.75 16.10
N LYS A 77 -15.69 -9.96 16.41
CA LYS A 77 -14.45 -10.18 17.18
C LYS A 77 -13.26 -9.59 16.42
N TRP A 78 -13.09 -9.95 15.15
CA TRP A 78 -11.97 -9.47 14.34
C TRP A 78 -12.10 -7.99 13.97
N LEU A 79 -13.29 -7.49 13.73
CA LEU A 79 -13.53 -6.07 13.46
C LEU A 79 -13.17 -5.19 14.67
N ASN A 80 -13.59 -5.59 15.88
CA ASN A 80 -13.23 -4.87 17.10
C ASN A 80 -11.72 -4.93 17.38
N LEU A 81 -11.08 -6.06 17.07
CA LEU A 81 -9.64 -6.21 17.21
C LEU A 81 -8.88 -5.37 16.15
N SER A 82 -9.42 -5.25 14.95
CA SER A 82 -8.90 -4.35 13.91
C SER A 82 -8.92 -2.88 14.39
N ILE A 83 -10.03 -2.45 15.00
CA ILE A 83 -10.14 -1.13 15.64
C ILE A 83 -9.08 -0.98 16.73
N ASP A 84 -8.90 -1.96 17.61
CA ASP A 84 -7.86 -1.90 18.65
C ASP A 84 -6.45 -1.76 18.06
N ASN A 85 -6.18 -2.44 16.93
CA ASN A 85 -4.88 -2.43 16.25
C ASN A 85 -4.67 -1.26 15.28
N GLY A 86 -5.60 -0.30 15.19
CA GLY A 86 -5.36 0.96 14.46
C GLY A 86 -6.25 1.23 13.26
N TYR A 87 -7.33 0.48 13.05
CA TYR A 87 -8.34 0.89 12.07
C TYR A 87 -9.01 2.20 12.49
N GLU A 88 -9.08 3.17 11.55
CA GLU A 88 -9.55 4.53 11.80
C GLU A 88 -10.61 5.01 10.78
N ASN A 89 -10.92 4.23 9.72
CA ASN A 89 -11.72 4.73 8.60
C ASN A 89 -13.25 4.60 8.82
N MET A 90 -13.84 5.57 9.53
CA MET A 90 -15.28 5.62 9.81
C MET A 90 -16.17 5.71 8.56
N ALA A 91 -15.68 6.32 7.48
CA ALA A 91 -16.47 6.43 6.24
C ALA A 91 -16.56 5.07 5.54
N HIS A 92 -15.42 4.38 5.38
CA HIS A 92 -15.36 3.09 4.70
C HIS A 92 -16.16 2.00 5.40
N ILE A 93 -16.00 1.84 6.72
CA ILE A 93 -16.69 0.78 7.49
C ILE A 93 -18.22 0.84 7.33
N LYS A 94 -18.80 2.02 7.11
CA LYS A 94 -20.26 2.22 6.99
C LYS A 94 -20.82 1.89 5.61
N ILE A 95 -19.98 1.89 4.58
CA ILE A 95 -20.38 1.69 3.19
C ILE A 95 -19.84 0.38 2.60
N ASP A 96 -18.97 -0.31 3.33
CA ASP A 96 -18.40 -1.58 2.91
C ASP A 96 -19.52 -2.64 2.78
N GLU A 97 -19.79 -3.08 1.56
CA GLU A 97 -20.87 -4.03 1.27
C GLU A 97 -20.65 -5.37 1.96
N ASP A 98 -19.40 -5.77 2.23
CA ASP A 98 -19.10 -7.01 2.94
C ASP A 98 -19.60 -7.00 4.39
N LEU A 99 -19.70 -5.82 5.00
CA LEU A 99 -20.14 -5.65 6.39
C LEU A 99 -21.63 -5.33 6.52
N LYS A 100 -22.34 -5.17 5.41
CA LYS A 100 -23.77 -4.79 5.38
C LYS A 100 -24.66 -5.71 6.21
N HIS A 101 -24.37 -7.02 6.22
CA HIS A 101 -25.08 -8.01 7.04
C HIS A 101 -24.92 -7.79 8.54
N LEU A 102 -23.85 -7.11 8.97
CA LEU A 102 -23.62 -6.77 10.36
C LEU A 102 -24.38 -5.51 10.79
N HIS A 103 -24.79 -4.63 9.88
CA HIS A 103 -25.37 -3.32 10.22
C HIS A 103 -26.68 -3.42 11.03
N SER A 104 -27.45 -4.51 10.83
CA SER A 104 -28.69 -4.77 11.56
C SER A 104 -28.47 -5.41 12.93
N GLU A 105 -27.25 -5.86 13.25
CA GLU A 105 -26.93 -6.53 14.51
C GLU A 105 -26.74 -5.52 15.66
N LYS A 106 -27.17 -5.89 16.87
CA LYS A 106 -27.04 -5.02 18.06
C LYS A 106 -25.58 -4.61 18.36
N GLN A 107 -24.63 -5.47 18.03
CA GLN A 107 -23.19 -5.28 18.22
C GLN A 107 -22.61 -4.22 17.28
N TRP A 108 -23.29 -3.91 16.18
CA TRP A 108 -22.85 -2.89 15.22
C TRP A 108 -22.69 -1.53 15.88
N ASN A 109 -23.75 -1.04 16.53
CA ASN A 109 -23.74 0.26 17.19
C ASN A 109 -22.63 0.35 18.24
N LYS A 110 -22.37 -0.72 18.98
CA LYS A 110 -21.26 -0.78 19.95
C LYS A 110 -19.88 -0.70 19.28
N THR A 111 -19.72 -1.36 18.15
CA THR A 111 -18.46 -1.37 17.39
C THR A 111 -18.20 0.01 16.76
N ILE A 112 -19.23 0.65 16.22
CA ILE A 112 -19.15 2.00 15.66
C ILE A 112 -18.90 3.04 16.76
N GLU A 113 -19.57 2.95 17.91
CA GLU A 113 -19.31 3.83 19.05
C GLU A 113 -17.88 3.68 19.57
N LYS A 114 -17.35 2.45 19.61
CA LYS A 114 -15.94 2.19 19.96
C LYS A 114 -14.98 2.88 18.99
N LEU A 115 -15.22 2.76 17.68
CA LEU A 115 -14.43 3.44 16.67
C LEU A 115 -14.53 4.97 16.82
N GLN A 116 -15.73 5.50 17.01
CA GLN A 116 -15.95 6.93 17.20
C GLN A 116 -15.17 7.45 18.40
N LYS A 117 -15.27 6.81 19.57
CA LYS A 117 -14.50 7.19 20.76
C LYS A 117 -12.99 7.17 20.52
N LYS A 118 -12.49 6.17 19.80
CA LYS A 118 -11.07 6.11 19.42
C LYS A 118 -10.69 7.31 18.56
N LEU A 119 -11.50 7.65 17.57
CA LEU A 119 -11.27 8.80 16.69
C LEU A 119 -11.36 10.13 17.44
N ASP A 120 -12.27 10.26 18.40
CA ASP A 120 -12.41 11.47 19.22
C ASP A 120 -11.16 11.69 20.08
N VAL A 121 -10.63 10.62 20.69
CA VAL A 121 -9.38 10.67 21.47
C VAL A 121 -8.19 11.01 20.59
N ILE A 122 -8.06 10.34 19.45
CA ILE A 122 -6.99 10.57 18.48
C ILE A 122 -7.04 12.03 17.97
N GLY A 123 -8.23 12.52 17.66
CA GLY A 123 -8.46 13.83 17.06
C GLY A 123 -8.56 14.99 18.04
N ALA A 124 -8.51 14.75 19.35
CA ALA A 124 -8.71 15.77 20.38
C ALA A 124 -7.66 16.91 20.32
N ASN A 125 -6.43 16.58 19.93
CA ASN A 125 -5.30 17.51 19.87
C ASN A 125 -4.99 17.99 18.46
N TYR A 126 -5.86 17.69 17.49
CA TYR A 126 -5.62 18.11 16.11
C TYR A 126 -5.78 19.62 15.97
N ASP A 127 -4.97 20.18 15.08
CA ASP A 127 -5.23 21.50 14.53
C ASP A 127 -6.42 21.38 13.59
N LYS A 128 -7.64 21.61 14.11
CA LYS A 128 -8.89 21.40 13.36
C LYS A 128 -9.01 22.28 12.12
N ALA A 129 -8.45 23.49 12.17
CA ALA A 129 -8.44 24.38 11.01
C ALA A 129 -7.56 23.79 9.91
N LEU A 130 -6.36 23.33 10.27
CA LEU A 130 -5.45 22.74 9.31
C LEU A 130 -5.90 21.36 8.82
N GLU A 131 -6.47 20.52 9.69
CA GLU A 131 -7.10 19.24 9.32
C GLU A 131 -8.16 19.46 8.24
N LYS A 132 -9.05 20.44 8.45
CA LYS A 132 -10.08 20.79 7.46
C LYS A 132 -9.45 21.29 6.15
N GLN A 133 -8.47 22.18 6.23
CA GLN A 133 -7.78 22.70 5.04
C GLN A 133 -7.11 21.57 4.23
N LEU A 134 -6.42 20.65 4.88
CA LEU A 134 -5.78 19.50 4.22
C LEU A 134 -6.79 18.48 3.70
N ALA A 135 -7.96 18.36 4.31
CA ALA A 135 -9.04 17.55 3.78
C ALA A 135 -9.62 18.14 2.48
N GLU A 136 -9.82 19.46 2.42
CA GLU A 136 -10.25 20.14 1.19
C GLU A 136 -9.21 19.99 0.06
N ILE A 137 -7.93 20.15 0.36
CA ILE A 137 -6.83 19.93 -0.59
C ILE A 137 -6.83 18.47 -1.08
N TYR A 138 -7.03 17.49 -0.18
CA TYR A 138 -7.12 16.08 -0.55
C TYR A 138 -8.24 15.82 -1.55
N THR A 139 -9.44 16.34 -1.27
CA THR A 139 -10.59 16.24 -2.15
C THR A 139 -10.29 16.86 -3.51
N GLU A 140 -9.77 18.09 -3.53
CA GLU A 140 -9.38 18.78 -4.77
C GLU A 140 -8.34 17.99 -5.59
N ASP A 141 -7.38 17.34 -4.93
CA ASP A 141 -6.31 16.55 -5.56
C ASP A 141 -6.83 15.18 -6.08
N GLN A 142 -7.64 14.47 -5.29
CA GLN A 142 -8.01 13.08 -5.58
C GLN A 142 -9.26 12.94 -6.45
N GLU A 143 -10.28 13.81 -6.33
CA GLU A 143 -11.51 13.69 -7.11
C GLU A 143 -11.26 13.82 -8.62
N ILE A 144 -10.48 14.82 -9.03
CA ILE A 144 -10.15 15.04 -10.44
C ILE A 144 -9.36 13.87 -11.04
N ARG A 145 -8.52 13.23 -10.22
CA ARG A 145 -7.79 12.00 -10.61
C ARG A 145 -8.74 10.82 -10.76
N GLY A 146 -9.76 10.70 -9.90
CA GLY A 146 -10.83 9.72 -10.04
C GLY A 146 -11.60 9.90 -11.35
N GLU A 147 -12.01 11.13 -11.67
CA GLU A 147 -12.65 11.47 -12.94
C GLU A 147 -11.76 11.14 -14.14
N PHE A 148 -10.48 11.52 -14.08
CA PHE A 148 -9.48 11.20 -15.10
C PHE A 148 -9.41 9.70 -15.34
N MET A 149 -9.27 8.91 -14.27
CA MET A 149 -9.14 7.45 -14.37
C MET A 149 -10.41 6.78 -14.91
N ASN A 150 -11.59 7.30 -14.58
CA ASN A 150 -12.87 6.81 -15.12
C ASN A 150 -12.95 6.98 -16.64
N VAL A 151 -12.54 8.14 -17.16
CA VAL A 151 -12.49 8.38 -18.62
C VAL A 151 -11.36 7.59 -19.27
N TYR A 152 -10.19 7.55 -18.64
CA TYR A 152 -9.00 6.87 -19.16
C TYR A 152 -9.19 5.36 -19.30
N ARG A 153 -9.89 4.72 -18.36
CA ARG A 153 -10.14 3.26 -18.34
C ARG A 153 -11.40 2.84 -19.09
N ALA A 154 -12.16 3.77 -19.66
CA ALA A 154 -13.34 3.43 -20.45
C ALA A 154 -12.97 2.56 -21.67
N THR A 155 -13.88 1.69 -22.12
CA THR A 155 -13.67 0.83 -23.29
C THR A 155 -13.28 1.62 -24.55
N LYS A 156 -13.78 2.85 -24.68
CA LYS A 156 -13.43 3.81 -25.73
C LYS A 156 -13.13 5.17 -25.09
N PRO A 157 -11.88 5.44 -24.70
CA PRO A 157 -11.53 6.68 -24.02
C PRO A 157 -11.68 7.89 -24.95
N ASP A 158 -12.36 8.94 -24.47
CA ASP A 158 -12.48 10.22 -25.17
C ASP A 158 -11.22 11.07 -24.92
N LYS A 159 -10.36 11.16 -25.94
CA LYS A 159 -9.10 11.90 -25.86
C LYS A 159 -9.30 13.38 -25.53
N LYS A 160 -10.34 14.03 -26.06
CA LYS A 160 -10.58 15.47 -25.78
C LYS A 160 -10.96 15.68 -24.31
N LYS A 161 -11.74 14.74 -23.73
CA LYS A 161 -12.07 14.78 -22.30
C LYS A 161 -10.85 14.51 -21.43
N ILE A 162 -10.01 13.53 -21.80
CA ILE A 162 -8.74 13.26 -21.11
C ILE A 162 -7.87 14.52 -21.08
N ASP A 163 -7.67 15.17 -22.23
CA ASP A 163 -6.88 16.40 -22.30
C ASP A 163 -7.47 17.54 -21.47
N SER A 164 -8.80 17.69 -21.50
CA SER A 164 -9.49 18.75 -20.74
C SER A 164 -9.40 18.53 -19.22
N ILE A 165 -9.66 17.30 -18.76
CA ILE A 165 -9.52 16.92 -17.35
C ILE A 165 -8.06 17.04 -16.91
N GLY A 166 -7.11 16.64 -17.77
CA GLY A 166 -5.67 16.79 -17.51
C GLY A 166 -5.27 18.23 -17.21
N LYS A 167 -5.71 19.20 -18.02
CA LYS A 167 -5.46 20.63 -17.78
C LYS A 167 -6.07 21.14 -16.47
N ILE A 168 -7.26 20.64 -16.11
CA ILE A 168 -7.90 20.98 -14.84
C ILE A 168 -7.11 20.41 -13.67
N MET A 169 -6.63 19.17 -13.80
CA MET A 169 -5.78 18.50 -12.80
C MET A 169 -4.47 19.27 -12.60
N GLU A 170 -3.76 19.64 -13.68
CA GLU A 170 -2.53 20.45 -13.59
C GLU A 170 -2.74 21.79 -12.88
N ARG A 171 -3.87 22.46 -13.15
CA ARG A 171 -4.25 23.70 -12.47
C ARG A 171 -4.51 23.47 -10.98
N LYS A 172 -5.24 22.42 -10.63
CA LYS A 172 -5.52 22.04 -9.23
C LYS A 172 -4.23 21.68 -8.49
N ASP A 173 -3.36 20.89 -9.10
CA ASP A 173 -2.04 20.53 -8.57
C ASP A 173 -1.20 21.77 -8.26
N SER A 174 -1.17 22.74 -9.18
CA SER A 174 -0.44 24.00 -8.98
C SER A 174 -0.96 24.82 -7.80
N ILE A 175 -2.29 24.92 -7.65
CA ILE A 175 -2.92 25.64 -6.53
C ILE A 175 -2.66 24.92 -5.20
N ASN A 176 -2.83 23.60 -5.19
CA ASN A 176 -2.61 22.76 -4.01
C ASN A 176 -1.15 22.79 -3.56
N LEU A 177 -0.22 22.78 -4.52
CA LEU A 177 1.20 22.90 -4.24
C LEU A 177 1.51 24.21 -3.50
N ILE A 178 0.98 25.35 -3.94
CA ILE A 178 1.19 26.64 -3.23
C ILE A 178 0.69 26.56 -1.79
N LYS A 179 -0.50 25.99 -1.56
CA LYS A 179 -1.09 25.83 -0.22
C LYS A 179 -0.20 24.94 0.68
N VAL A 180 0.22 23.78 0.16
CA VAL A 180 1.04 22.81 0.90
C VAL A 180 2.45 23.33 1.15
N MET A 181 3.06 24.01 0.18
CA MET A 181 4.37 24.64 0.34
C MET A 181 4.36 25.63 1.50
N LYS A 182 3.32 26.48 1.60
CA LYS A 182 3.19 27.41 2.73
C LYS A 182 3.16 26.66 4.07
N ILE A 183 2.37 25.59 4.17
CA ILE A 183 2.28 24.77 5.38
C ILE A 183 3.64 24.16 5.74
N LEU A 184 4.32 23.54 4.76
CA LEU A 184 5.61 22.89 4.98
C LEU A 184 6.72 23.89 5.32
N ASP A 185 6.74 25.05 4.67
CA ASP A 185 7.76 26.09 4.89
C ASP A 185 7.58 26.76 6.26
N GLU A 186 6.34 26.92 6.76
CA GLU A 186 6.07 27.55 8.06
C GLU A 186 6.09 26.56 9.24
N ARG A 187 5.67 25.31 9.03
CA ARG A 187 5.39 24.36 10.12
C ARG A 187 6.11 23.02 10.00
N GLY A 188 6.86 22.81 8.92
CA GLY A 188 7.48 21.53 8.62
C GLY A 188 6.47 20.43 8.29
N TRP A 189 6.95 19.19 8.28
CA TRP A 189 6.11 18.03 8.00
C TRP A 189 5.34 17.57 9.24
N LEU A 190 4.09 17.99 9.34
CA LEU A 190 3.25 17.71 10.50
C LEU A 190 2.80 16.24 10.55
N GLY A 191 2.99 15.62 11.70
CA GLY A 191 2.60 14.23 11.94
C GLY A 191 1.09 14.03 12.02
N LYS A 192 0.67 12.76 11.87
CA LYS A 192 -0.76 12.37 11.96
C LYS A 192 -1.43 12.78 13.28
N ASN A 193 -0.66 12.94 14.36
CA ASN A 193 -1.16 13.39 15.66
C ASN A 193 -1.56 14.88 15.68
N VAL A 194 -1.23 15.65 14.64
CA VAL A 194 -1.56 17.08 14.51
C VAL A 194 -2.60 17.31 13.42
N VAL A 195 -2.44 16.65 12.27
CA VAL A 195 -3.26 16.88 11.07
C VAL A 195 -4.10 15.69 10.64
N GLY A 196 -4.12 14.62 11.44
CA GLY A 196 -4.75 13.36 11.08
C GLY A 196 -3.98 12.55 10.04
N THR A 197 -4.34 11.27 9.94
CA THR A 197 -3.78 10.34 8.94
C THR A 197 -4.03 10.86 7.51
N GLN A 198 -5.24 11.36 7.23
CA GLN A 198 -5.56 11.95 5.92
C GLN A 198 -4.74 13.21 5.65
N GLY A 199 -4.64 14.14 6.61
CA GLY A 199 -3.88 15.37 6.39
C GLY A 199 -2.39 15.12 6.13
N ASN A 200 -1.79 14.16 6.84
CA ASN A 200 -0.40 13.75 6.58
C ASN A 200 -0.24 13.10 5.19
N GLN A 201 -1.23 12.31 4.77
CA GLN A 201 -1.29 11.75 3.42
C GLN A 201 -1.42 12.85 2.36
N THR A 202 -2.23 13.89 2.60
CA THR A 202 -2.38 15.04 1.69
C THR A 202 -1.04 15.73 1.44
N LEU A 203 -0.26 15.99 2.51
CA LEU A 203 1.08 16.60 2.39
C LEU A 203 1.95 15.79 1.43
N PHE A 204 1.98 14.46 1.61
CA PHE A 204 2.72 13.57 0.72
C PHE A 204 2.21 13.61 -0.73
N LEU A 205 0.89 13.45 -0.95
CA LEU A 205 0.32 13.35 -2.29
C LEU A 205 0.61 14.58 -3.13
N VAL A 206 0.44 15.78 -2.56
CA VAL A 206 0.70 17.03 -3.28
C VAL A 206 2.17 17.13 -3.69
N ILE A 207 3.11 16.76 -2.80
CA ILE A 207 4.54 16.73 -3.15
C ILE A 207 4.86 15.63 -4.17
N GLN A 208 4.26 14.45 -4.03
CA GLN A 208 4.41 13.33 -4.97
C GLN A 208 3.97 13.69 -6.40
N HIS A 209 2.98 14.56 -6.54
CA HIS A 209 2.47 15.03 -7.82
C HIS A 209 3.23 16.24 -8.39
N ALA A 210 3.96 16.97 -7.54
CA ALA A 210 4.67 18.18 -7.94
C ALA A 210 5.81 17.92 -8.96
N ASP A 211 6.30 19.00 -9.55
CA ASP A 211 7.50 18.98 -10.38
C ASP A 211 8.74 18.58 -9.58
N LEU A 212 9.74 18.06 -10.28
CA LEU A 212 10.97 17.51 -9.70
C LEU A 212 11.64 18.49 -8.72
N GLN A 213 11.70 19.78 -9.04
CA GLN A 213 12.33 20.79 -8.17
C GLN A 213 11.69 20.86 -6.77
N TYR A 214 10.36 20.70 -6.67
CA TYR A 214 9.64 20.75 -5.41
C TYR A 214 9.75 19.42 -4.66
N GLN A 215 9.75 18.30 -5.39
CA GLN A 215 10.05 16.99 -4.81
C GLN A 215 11.43 16.99 -4.16
N GLN A 216 12.44 17.49 -4.87
CA GLN A 216 13.81 17.63 -4.35
C GLN A 216 13.86 18.56 -3.12
N LYS A 217 13.16 19.71 -3.17
CA LYS A 217 13.09 20.66 -2.04
C LYS A 217 12.58 20.00 -0.76
N TYR A 218 11.49 19.23 -0.82
CA TYR A 218 10.83 18.69 0.38
C TYR A 218 11.25 17.26 0.74
N LEU A 219 11.95 16.53 -0.13
CA LEU A 219 12.39 15.17 0.16
C LEU A 219 13.27 15.07 1.44
N PRO A 220 14.26 15.95 1.70
CA PRO A 220 15.00 15.93 2.97
C PRO A 220 14.11 16.11 4.20
N MET A 221 13.10 16.99 4.12
CA MET A 221 12.15 17.21 5.20
C MET A 221 11.30 15.96 5.46
N MET A 222 10.86 15.26 4.41
CA MET A 222 10.11 14.01 4.54
C MET A 222 10.95 12.89 5.15
N ARG A 223 12.24 12.80 4.81
CA ARG A 223 13.17 11.84 5.44
C ARG A 223 13.25 12.04 6.94
N GLU A 224 13.43 13.29 7.38
CA GLU A 224 13.45 13.63 8.80
C GLU A 224 12.10 13.38 9.47
N ALA A 225 11.00 13.64 8.77
CA ALA A 225 9.65 13.35 9.25
C ALA A 225 9.44 11.84 9.51
N VAL A 226 9.88 10.98 8.59
CA VAL A 226 9.81 9.51 8.77
C VAL A 226 10.66 9.07 9.96
N LYS A 227 11.89 9.59 10.09
CA LYS A 227 12.77 9.29 11.23
C LYS A 227 12.13 9.65 12.56
N ASN A 228 11.37 10.74 12.60
CA ASN A 228 10.64 11.21 13.78
C ASN A 228 9.24 10.59 13.94
N GLY A 229 8.86 9.62 13.11
CA GLY A 229 7.55 8.97 13.16
C GLY A 229 6.37 9.85 12.70
N ASN A 230 6.66 10.99 12.07
CA ASN A 230 5.68 11.96 11.58
C ASN A 230 5.24 11.72 10.13
N ALA A 231 5.85 10.79 9.40
CA ALA A 231 5.43 10.44 8.05
C ALA A 231 5.49 8.91 7.81
N ASN A 232 4.69 8.43 6.87
CA ASN A 232 4.68 7.01 6.50
C ASN A 232 5.97 6.65 5.71
N PRO A 233 6.74 5.62 6.14
CA PRO A 233 7.97 5.20 5.44
C PRO A 233 7.74 4.75 4.00
N GLY A 234 6.61 4.07 3.71
CA GLY A 234 6.25 3.65 2.37
C GLY A 234 5.98 4.83 1.44
N ASN A 235 5.35 5.89 1.93
CA ASN A 235 5.20 7.14 1.16
C ASN A 235 6.56 7.76 0.81
N LEU A 236 7.51 7.75 1.75
CA LEU A 236 8.87 8.22 1.47
C LEU A 236 9.55 7.38 0.39
N ALA A 237 9.44 6.05 0.46
CA ALA A 237 9.95 5.15 -0.57
C ALA A 237 9.37 5.47 -1.96
N TYR A 238 8.07 5.77 -2.05
CA TYR A 238 7.43 6.21 -3.29
C TYR A 238 7.99 7.53 -3.84
N LEU A 239 8.33 8.48 -2.96
CA LEU A 239 8.90 9.76 -3.36
C LEU A 239 10.37 9.60 -3.79
N GLU A 240 11.15 8.82 -3.06
CA GLU A 240 12.55 8.54 -3.38
C GLU A 240 12.70 7.85 -4.74
N ASP A 241 11.91 6.81 -4.99
CA ASP A 241 11.92 6.12 -6.28
C ASP A 241 11.52 7.05 -7.43
N ARG A 242 10.54 7.93 -7.20
CA ARG A 242 10.09 8.92 -8.19
C ARG A 242 11.15 9.95 -8.51
N VAL A 243 11.80 10.51 -7.49
CA VAL A 243 12.89 11.48 -7.65
C VAL A 243 14.07 10.81 -8.35
N ALA A 244 14.47 9.60 -7.92
CA ALA A 244 15.57 8.86 -8.53
C ALA A 244 15.36 8.67 -10.04
N LEU A 245 14.20 8.16 -10.46
CA LEU A 245 13.91 7.96 -11.89
C LEU A 245 13.86 9.27 -12.67
N ARG A 246 13.32 10.34 -12.09
CA ARG A 246 13.28 11.67 -12.73
C ARG A 246 14.67 12.31 -12.83
N GLU A 247 15.61 11.91 -11.99
CA GLU A 247 17.03 12.27 -12.06
C GLU A 247 17.85 11.33 -12.99
N GLY A 248 17.20 10.39 -13.68
CA GLY A 248 17.87 9.41 -14.53
C GLY A 248 18.59 8.30 -13.75
N LYS A 249 18.34 8.17 -12.45
CA LYS A 249 18.85 7.10 -11.59
C LYS A 249 17.87 5.94 -11.53
N LYS A 250 18.36 4.80 -11.05
CA LYS A 250 17.51 3.64 -10.76
C LYS A 250 16.76 3.83 -9.44
N GLN A 251 15.55 3.27 -9.36
CA GLN A 251 14.76 3.27 -8.14
C GLN A 251 15.29 2.27 -7.09
N ILE A 252 14.94 2.48 -5.82
CA ILE A 252 15.44 1.71 -4.67
C ILE A 252 14.47 0.59 -4.28
N TYR A 253 13.17 0.91 -4.28
CA TYR A 253 12.12 0.04 -3.75
C TYR A 253 11.26 -0.61 -4.85
N GLY A 254 11.44 -0.25 -6.12
CA GLY A 254 10.65 -0.81 -7.22
C GLY A 254 9.20 -0.30 -7.25
N SER A 255 8.94 0.88 -6.68
CA SER A 255 7.60 1.42 -6.47
C SER A 255 7.00 2.13 -7.70
N GLN A 256 7.74 2.24 -8.80
CA GLN A 256 7.34 2.95 -10.00
C GLN A 256 7.37 2.03 -11.21
N SER A 257 6.34 2.16 -12.05
CA SER A 257 6.27 1.54 -13.36
C SER A 257 6.56 2.57 -14.46
N SER A 258 6.93 2.05 -15.62
CA SER A 258 7.17 2.84 -16.83
C SER A 258 6.54 2.15 -18.03
N LYS A 259 6.46 2.84 -19.15
CA LYS A 259 6.05 2.23 -20.42
C LYS A 259 7.30 1.74 -21.14
N ASN A 260 7.37 0.45 -21.43
CA ASN A 260 8.45 -0.12 -22.22
C ASN A 260 8.45 0.53 -23.62
N LYS A 261 9.58 1.12 -24.02
CA LYS A 261 9.70 1.88 -25.28
C LYS A 261 9.55 1.01 -26.53
N LYS A 262 9.88 -0.29 -26.45
CA LYS A 262 9.79 -1.24 -27.57
C LYS A 262 8.37 -1.81 -27.71
N THR A 263 7.79 -2.27 -26.61
CA THR A 263 6.51 -3.01 -26.63
C THR A 263 5.30 -2.12 -26.34
N GLY A 264 5.51 -0.94 -25.77
CA GLY A 264 4.45 -0.05 -25.31
C GLY A 264 3.68 -0.57 -24.09
N LYS A 265 4.05 -1.74 -23.53
CA LYS A 265 3.42 -2.30 -22.33
C LYS A 265 3.95 -1.62 -21.07
N ILE A 266 3.16 -1.63 -20.00
CA ILE A 266 3.63 -1.19 -18.68
C ILE A 266 4.62 -2.24 -18.16
N CYS A 267 5.77 -1.80 -17.66
CA CYS A 267 6.77 -2.63 -17.01
C CYS A 267 7.28 -1.94 -15.73
N ILE A 268 7.91 -2.70 -14.84
CA ILE A 268 8.57 -2.13 -13.67
C ILE A 268 9.79 -1.33 -14.13
N ALA A 269 9.94 -0.09 -13.65
CA ALA A 269 11.07 0.74 -14.06
C ALA A 269 12.41 0.21 -13.49
N PRO A 270 13.57 0.61 -14.05
CA PRO A 270 14.88 0.14 -13.60
C PRO A 270 15.15 0.38 -12.10
N MET A 271 15.62 -0.65 -11.39
CA MET A 271 15.91 -0.59 -9.94
C MET A 271 17.31 -1.10 -9.60
N ILE A 272 17.83 -0.66 -8.45
CA ILE A 272 19.06 -1.23 -7.88
C ILE A 272 18.77 -2.55 -7.20
N ASP A 273 19.72 -3.49 -7.25
CA ASP A 273 19.74 -4.73 -6.47
C ASP A 273 18.34 -5.41 -6.37
N PRO A 274 17.81 -5.92 -7.50
CA PRO A 274 16.48 -6.51 -7.55
C PRO A 274 16.38 -7.81 -6.72
N ASP A 275 17.50 -8.49 -6.44
CA ASP A 275 17.55 -9.70 -5.62
C ASP A 275 17.16 -9.45 -4.16
N ASN A 276 17.40 -8.24 -3.63
CA ASN A 276 17.06 -7.89 -2.25
C ASN A 276 15.94 -6.84 -2.13
N VAL A 277 15.23 -6.53 -3.23
CA VAL A 277 14.21 -5.47 -3.22
C VAL A 277 13.09 -5.75 -2.21
N ASP A 278 12.63 -7.00 -2.09
CA ASP A 278 11.55 -7.35 -1.17
C ASP A 278 11.95 -7.20 0.31
N LYS A 279 13.24 -7.32 0.64
CA LYS A 279 13.74 -7.03 1.99
C LYS A 279 13.61 -5.54 2.30
N ARG A 280 14.09 -4.67 1.39
CA ARG A 280 13.96 -3.21 1.53
C ARG A 280 12.49 -2.77 1.57
N ARG A 281 11.65 -3.36 0.73
CA ARG A 281 10.20 -3.08 0.71
C ARG A 281 9.55 -3.42 2.04
N ALA A 282 9.90 -4.56 2.64
CA ALA A 282 9.37 -4.96 3.94
C ALA A 282 9.76 -3.97 5.06
N GLU A 283 10.99 -3.44 5.05
CA GLU A 283 11.48 -2.47 6.05
C GLU A 283 10.67 -1.16 6.07
N VAL A 284 10.13 -0.75 4.92
CA VAL A 284 9.29 0.46 4.78
C VAL A 284 7.80 0.17 4.75
N GLY A 285 7.39 -1.08 4.99
CA GLY A 285 5.99 -1.50 5.03
C GLY A 285 5.31 -1.64 3.66
N LEU A 286 6.09 -1.79 2.59
CA LEU A 286 5.57 -2.12 1.26
C LEU A 286 5.40 -3.65 1.11
N GLY A 287 4.39 -4.05 0.33
CA GLY A 287 4.20 -5.45 -0.10
C GLY A 287 5.28 -5.93 -1.06
N THR A 288 5.29 -7.20 -1.45
CA THR A 288 6.32 -7.74 -2.36
C THR A 288 6.23 -7.15 -3.77
N MET A 289 7.27 -7.31 -4.58
CA MET A 289 7.23 -6.96 -6.01
C MET A 289 6.19 -7.78 -6.77
N ALA A 290 6.00 -9.05 -6.41
CA ALA A 290 4.97 -9.88 -7.02
C ALA A 290 3.56 -9.34 -6.75
N GLU A 291 3.27 -8.94 -5.50
CA GLU A 291 2.00 -8.29 -5.13
C GLU A 291 1.80 -6.98 -5.87
N TYR A 292 2.86 -6.16 -5.98
CA TYR A 292 2.80 -4.88 -6.70
C TYR A 292 2.57 -5.07 -8.20
N ALA A 293 3.29 -5.98 -8.84
CA ALA A 293 3.16 -6.30 -10.26
C ALA A 293 1.75 -6.82 -10.59
N THR A 294 1.18 -7.65 -9.71
CA THR A 294 -0.21 -8.13 -9.83
C THR A 294 -1.20 -6.97 -9.89
N LYS A 295 -1.06 -5.97 -9.01
CA LYS A 295 -1.91 -4.75 -9.01
C LYS A 295 -1.79 -3.92 -10.29
N LEU A 296 -0.65 -4.04 -10.98
CA LEU A 296 -0.38 -3.37 -12.25
C LEU A 296 -0.70 -4.23 -13.48
N ASN A 297 -1.15 -5.48 -13.28
CA ASN A 297 -1.31 -6.47 -14.34
C ASN A 297 -0.02 -6.69 -15.16
N ILE A 298 1.10 -6.79 -14.44
CA ILE A 298 2.45 -7.07 -14.97
C ILE A 298 2.82 -8.49 -14.54
N GLU A 299 3.28 -9.30 -15.49
CA GLU A 299 3.91 -10.58 -15.18
C GLU A 299 5.28 -10.34 -14.55
N TRP A 300 5.48 -10.83 -13.33
CA TRP A 300 6.71 -10.60 -12.58
C TRP A 300 7.57 -11.86 -12.54
N ASN A 301 8.74 -11.78 -13.15
CA ASN A 301 9.79 -12.78 -13.06
C ASN A 301 11.14 -12.07 -12.82
N LEU A 302 11.79 -12.40 -11.71
CA LEU A 302 13.03 -11.72 -11.29
C LEU A 302 14.18 -11.95 -12.29
N GLU A 303 14.35 -13.17 -12.80
CA GLU A 303 15.43 -13.52 -13.72
C GLU A 303 15.23 -12.85 -15.08
N GLU A 304 13.98 -12.83 -15.57
CA GLU A 304 13.63 -12.11 -16.79
C GLU A 304 13.84 -10.60 -16.63
N TYR A 305 13.39 -10.02 -15.51
CA TYR A 305 13.61 -8.61 -15.20
C TYR A 305 15.09 -8.24 -15.19
N LYS A 306 15.95 -9.06 -14.56
CA LYS A 306 17.41 -8.84 -14.51
C LYS A 306 18.03 -8.87 -15.91
N LYS A 307 17.56 -9.77 -16.78
CA LYS A 307 18.01 -9.84 -18.18
C LYS A 307 17.60 -8.58 -18.95
N GLU A 308 16.35 -8.16 -18.85
CA GLU A 308 15.85 -6.94 -19.51
C GLU A 308 16.58 -5.68 -19.03
N LEU A 309 16.86 -5.61 -17.72
CA LEU A 309 17.58 -4.50 -17.11
C LEU A 309 19.00 -4.39 -17.68
N ALA A 310 19.73 -5.50 -17.74
CA ALA A 310 21.08 -5.55 -18.31
C ALA A 310 21.12 -5.20 -19.81
N GLU A 311 20.11 -5.61 -20.58
CA GLU A 311 19.98 -5.23 -22.00
C GLU A 311 19.69 -3.74 -22.17
N THR A 312 18.85 -3.17 -21.32
CA THR A 312 18.51 -1.74 -21.35
C THR A 312 19.74 -0.89 -21.02
N GLU A 313 20.52 -1.27 -20.01
CA GLU A 313 21.77 -0.58 -19.64
C GLU A 313 22.81 -0.59 -20.76
N LYS A 314 22.95 -1.73 -21.46
CA LYS A 314 23.83 -1.82 -22.63
C LYS A 314 23.42 -0.86 -23.74
N LEU A 315 22.12 -0.70 -23.98
CA LEU A 315 21.58 0.19 -25.02
C LEU A 315 21.68 1.68 -24.66
N GLU A 316 21.64 2.03 -23.37
CA GLU A 316 21.84 3.41 -22.92
C GLU A 316 23.32 3.80 -22.96
N ASN A 317 24.23 2.88 -22.65
CA ASN A 317 25.68 3.09 -22.72
C ASN A 317 26.26 3.07 -24.14
N THR A 318 25.49 2.68 -25.16
CA THR A 318 25.89 2.70 -26.58
C THR A 318 25.28 3.85 -27.38
N LYS A 319 24.52 4.75 -26.73
CA LYS A 319 24.09 5.99 -27.38
C LYS A 319 25.26 6.97 -27.46
N PRO A 320 25.61 7.46 -28.66
CA PRO A 320 26.76 8.36 -28.87
C PRO A 320 26.59 9.72 -28.20
#